data_AF-A0A2G9UHH4-F1
#
_entry.id   AF-A0A2G9UHH4-F1
#
_cell.length_a   1.000
_cell.length_b   1.000
_cell.length_c   1.000
_cell.angle_alpha   90.00
_cell.angle_beta   90.00
_cell.angle_gamma   90.00
#
_symmetry.space_group_name_H-M   'P 1'
#
loop_
_entity.id
_entity.type
_entity.pdbx_description
1 polymer ?
#
loop_
_entity_poly.entity_id
_entity_poly.type
_entity_poly.pdbx_seq_one_letter_code
_entity_poly.pdbx_strand_id
1 'polypeptide(L)'
;MASSAEKQARLNSLLNRKRKVETSSQPAANTSAGPSSVPNGNPEEKSEEKMTRAEEEKRKATELILREAKRAKERAEQFGPQGWLRPKSLNTNKQFLHRTLAATLPERKPRRRKTPDE
;
A
#
# COMPACT_ATOMS: atom_id res chain seq x y z
N MET A 1 27.60 23.85 24.53
CA MET A 1 26.48 22.88 24.42
C MET A 1 25.19 23.66 24.19
N ALA A 2 24.49 23.46 23.08
CA ALA A 2 23.25 24.20 22.79
C ALA A 2 22.15 23.89 23.81
N SER A 3 21.43 24.91 24.27
CA SER A 3 20.41 24.77 25.31
C SER A 3 19.18 23.99 24.82
N SER A 4 18.43 23.38 25.73
CA SER A 4 17.21 22.63 25.38
C SER A 4 16.20 23.49 24.62
N ALA A 5 16.10 24.77 24.99
CA ALA A 5 15.24 25.75 24.34
C ALA A 5 15.65 26.04 22.88
N GLU A 6 16.97 26.15 22.60
CA GLU A 6 17.47 26.34 21.23
C GLU A 6 17.18 25.13 20.32
N LYS A 7 17.24 23.92 20.88
CA LYS A 7 16.92 22.68 20.14
C LYS A 7 15.43 22.62 19.80
N GLN A 8 14.56 23.02 20.73
CA GLN A 8 13.11 23.10 20.49
C GLN A 8 12.76 24.21 19.49
N ALA A 9 13.41 25.37 19.57
CA ALA A 9 13.23 26.46 18.61
C ALA A 9 13.65 26.04 17.17
N ARG A 10 14.76 25.31 17.03
CA ARG A 10 15.20 24.74 15.74
C ARG A 10 14.22 23.71 15.19
N LEU A 11 13.71 22.82 16.04
CA LEU A 11 12.67 21.84 15.66
C LEU A 11 11.42 22.54 15.12
N ASN A 12 10.94 23.57 15.83
CA ASN A 12 9.75 24.32 15.45
C ASN A 12 9.94 25.15 14.16
N SER A 13 11.14 25.69 13.93
CA SER A 13 11.49 26.37 12.68
C SER A 13 11.45 25.42 11.46
N LEU A 14 11.94 24.19 11.62
CA LEU A 14 11.94 23.17 10.56
C LEU A 14 10.53 22.68 10.21
N LEU A 15 9.65 22.57 11.22
CA LEU A 15 8.25 22.18 11.04
C LEU A 15 7.43 23.26 10.30
N ASN A 16 7.79 24.53 10.44
CA ASN A 16 7.09 25.64 9.80
C ASN A 16 7.59 25.93 8.37
N ARG A 17 8.81 25.52 8.02
CA ARG A 17 9.38 25.68 6.66
C ARG A 17 8.70 24.79 5.61
N LYS A 18 8.13 23.66 6.02
CA LYS A 18 7.45 22.70 5.13
C LYS A 18 6.01 23.10 4.76
N ARG A 19 5.33 23.91 5.59
CA ARG A 19 3.93 24.32 5.34
C ARG A 19 3.76 25.45 4.30
N LYS A 20 4.83 26.19 3.97
CA LYS A 20 4.76 27.29 2.98
C LYS A 20 5.14 26.86 1.55
N VAL A 21 5.66 25.65 1.37
CA VAL A 21 6.07 25.11 0.06
C VAL A 21 4.94 24.35 -0.65
N GLU A 22 3.89 23.89 0.06
CA GLU A 22 2.81 23.11 -0.55
C GLU A 22 1.56 23.90 -0.93
N THR A 23 1.47 25.19 -0.59
CA THR A 23 0.30 26.03 -0.93
C THR A 23 0.45 26.82 -2.23
N SER A 24 1.51 26.63 -3.03
CA SER A 24 1.74 27.39 -4.26
C SER A 24 1.74 26.55 -5.55
N SER A 25 1.28 25.30 -5.52
CA SER A 25 1.18 24.48 -6.73
C SER A 25 -0.16 23.71 -6.78
N GLN A 26 -1.20 24.41 -7.23
CA GLN A 26 -2.43 23.79 -7.73
C GLN A 26 -2.65 24.30 -9.16
N PRO A 27 -2.58 23.45 -10.19
CA PRO A 27 -3.37 23.66 -11.40
C PRO A 27 -4.68 22.86 -11.27
N ALA A 28 -5.78 23.57 -11.45
CA ALA A 28 -7.13 23.01 -11.49
C ALA A 28 -7.26 21.94 -12.57
N ALA A 29 -7.71 20.74 -12.21
CA ALA A 29 -8.08 19.69 -13.15
C ALA A 29 -9.62 19.63 -13.27
N ASN A 30 -10.06 19.80 -14.51
CA ASN A 30 -11.45 19.94 -14.94
C ASN A 30 -12.28 18.67 -14.67
N THR A 31 -13.46 18.85 -14.09
CA THR A 31 -14.55 17.87 -14.11
C THR A 31 -15.18 17.85 -15.51
N SER A 32 -14.88 16.84 -16.32
CA SER A 32 -15.66 16.55 -17.54
C SER A 32 -16.64 15.41 -17.27
N ALA A 33 -17.89 15.77 -16.98
CA ALA A 33 -19.02 14.85 -17.04
C ALA A 33 -19.39 14.63 -18.52
N GLY A 34 -19.48 13.38 -18.93
CA GLY A 34 -19.95 12.96 -20.25
C GLY A 34 -20.92 11.76 -20.13
N PRO A 35 -22.10 11.79 -20.76
CA PRO A 35 -23.14 10.77 -20.62
C PRO A 35 -23.11 9.74 -21.77
N SER A 36 -23.45 8.48 -21.48
CA SER A 36 -23.76 7.46 -22.50
C SER A 36 -24.44 6.27 -21.81
N SER A 37 -25.77 6.25 -21.81
CA SER A 37 -26.61 5.45 -22.72
C SER A 37 -26.45 3.93 -22.54
N VAL A 38 -27.36 3.35 -21.75
CA VAL A 38 -27.72 1.93 -21.82
C VAL A 38 -28.34 1.64 -23.19
N PRO A 39 -28.12 0.45 -23.76
CA PRO A 39 -29.28 -0.41 -23.98
C PRO A 39 -29.05 -1.89 -23.64
N ASN A 40 -29.98 -2.40 -22.84
CA ASN A 40 -30.69 -3.68 -22.92
C ASN A 40 -30.12 -4.83 -23.78
N GLY A 41 -30.01 -6.04 -23.20
CA GLY A 41 -29.79 -7.27 -23.97
C GLY A 41 -29.51 -8.52 -23.12
N ASN A 42 -30.61 -9.21 -22.73
CA ASN A 42 -30.77 -10.65 -22.43
C ASN A 42 -29.95 -11.32 -21.28
N PRO A 43 -30.57 -12.11 -20.39
CA PRO A 43 -29.84 -12.97 -19.48
C PRO A 43 -29.30 -14.17 -20.26
N GLU A 44 -27.99 -14.22 -20.48
CA GLU A 44 -27.33 -15.41 -20.99
C GLU A 44 -27.56 -16.56 -20.01
N GLU A 45 -28.35 -17.54 -20.48
CA GLU A 45 -28.51 -18.85 -19.90
C GLU A 45 -27.14 -19.43 -19.61
N LYS A 46 -26.86 -19.64 -18.33
CA LYS A 46 -25.65 -20.27 -17.86
C LYS A 46 -25.78 -21.77 -18.10
N SER A 47 -25.46 -22.23 -19.30
CA SER A 47 -25.23 -23.65 -19.57
C SER A 47 -24.05 -24.09 -18.69
N GLU A 48 -24.34 -24.95 -17.71
CA GLU A 48 -23.33 -25.61 -16.89
C GLU A 48 -22.60 -26.66 -17.73
N GLU A 49 -21.71 -26.20 -18.62
CA GLU A 49 -20.70 -27.04 -19.22
C GLU A 49 -19.72 -27.45 -18.11
N LYS A 50 -19.67 -28.75 -17.80
CA LYS A 50 -18.61 -29.32 -16.96
C LYS A 50 -17.27 -29.05 -17.65
N MET A 51 -16.60 -27.97 -17.26
CA MET A 51 -15.25 -27.67 -17.73
C MET A 51 -14.35 -28.89 -17.49
N THR A 52 -13.55 -29.23 -18.49
CA THR A 52 -12.59 -30.31 -18.35
C THR A 52 -11.61 -29.98 -17.22
N ARG A 53 -11.08 -31.00 -16.53
CA ARG A 53 -10.10 -30.80 -15.45
C ARG A 53 -8.94 -29.88 -15.87
N ALA A 54 -8.49 -29.98 -17.12
CA ALA A 54 -7.43 -29.14 -17.68
C ALA A 54 -7.85 -27.65 -17.79
N GLU A 55 -9.11 -27.36 -18.11
CA GLU A 55 -9.64 -25.99 -18.17
C GLU A 55 -9.79 -25.39 -16.76
N GLU A 56 -10.21 -26.19 -15.78
CA GLU A 56 -10.22 -25.76 -14.38
C GLU A 56 -8.82 -25.46 -13.86
N GLU A 57 -7.84 -26.30 -14.17
CA GLU A 57 -6.44 -26.10 -13.80
C GLU A 57 -5.88 -24.83 -14.46
N LYS A 58 -6.19 -24.61 -15.73
CA LYS A 58 -5.83 -23.36 -16.43
C LYS A 58 -6.46 -22.14 -15.78
N ARG A 59 -7.75 -22.20 -15.44
CA ARG A 59 -8.45 -21.09 -14.75
C ARG A 59 -7.85 -20.81 -13.38
N LYS A 60 -7.56 -21.85 -12.59
CA LYS A 60 -6.89 -21.70 -11.29
C LYS A 60 -5.50 -21.09 -11.46
N ALA A 61 -4.73 -21.53 -12.46
CA ALA A 61 -3.41 -20.98 -12.76
C ALA A 61 -3.47 -19.50 -13.15
N THR A 62 -4.41 -19.09 -14.01
CA THR A 62 -4.57 -17.69 -14.41
C THR A 62 -5.00 -16.82 -13.23
N GLU A 63 -5.92 -17.29 -12.40
CA GLU A 63 -6.34 -16.59 -11.18
C GLU A 63 -5.15 -16.38 -10.21
N LEU A 64 -4.31 -17.39 -10.02
CA LEU A 64 -3.12 -17.30 -9.17
C LEU A 64 -2.08 -16.31 -9.74
N ILE A 65 -1.83 -16.34 -11.05
CA ILE A 65 -0.92 -15.41 -11.71
C ILE A 65 -1.41 -13.96 -11.54
N LEU A 66 -2.70 -13.71 -11.78
CA LEU A 66 -3.28 -12.37 -11.63
C LEU A 66 -3.24 -11.90 -10.16
N ARG A 67 -3.47 -12.81 -9.21
CA ARG A 67 -3.39 -12.49 -7.78
C ARG A 67 -1.98 -12.10 -7.37
N GLU A 68 -0.96 -12.84 -7.80
CA GLU A 68 0.42 -12.47 -7.50
C GLU A 68 0.86 -11.20 -8.23
N ALA A 69 0.42 -10.97 -9.46
CA ALA A 69 0.69 -9.72 -10.17
C ALA A 69 0.14 -8.50 -9.41
N LYS A 70 -1.08 -8.58 -8.86
CA LYS A 70 -1.66 -7.52 -8.01
C LYS A 70 -0.85 -7.29 -6.74
N ARG A 71 -0.48 -8.36 -6.03
CA ARG A 71 0.36 -8.28 -4.82
C ARG A 71 1.75 -7.70 -5.12
N ALA A 72 2.32 -8.05 -6.26
CA ALA A 72 3.59 -7.53 -6.74
C ALA A 72 3.51 -6.02 -6.99
N LYS A 73 2.44 -5.56 -7.65
CA LYS A 73 2.15 -4.13 -7.84
C LYS A 73 2.06 -3.39 -6.50
N GLU A 74 1.27 -3.87 -5.54
CA GLU A 74 1.15 -3.27 -4.21
C GLU A 74 2.50 -3.18 -3.50
N ARG A 75 3.32 -4.24 -3.57
CA ARG A 75 4.67 -4.25 -2.99
C ARG A 75 5.57 -3.22 -3.67
N ALA A 76 5.49 -3.10 -5.00
CA ALA A 76 6.26 -2.11 -5.75
C ALA A 76 5.83 -0.68 -5.41
N GLU A 77 4.55 -0.41 -5.25
CA GLU A 77 4.03 0.90 -4.82
C GLU A 77 4.47 1.23 -3.38
N GLN A 78 4.42 0.24 -2.47
CA GLN A 78 4.74 0.46 -1.06
C GLN A 78 6.25 0.58 -0.77
N PHE A 79 7.08 -0.24 -1.42
CA PHE A 79 8.51 -0.36 -1.11
C PHE A 79 9.43 0.09 -2.25
N GLY A 80 8.88 0.40 -3.42
CA GLY A 80 9.65 0.76 -4.60
C GLY A 80 10.55 -0.39 -5.08
N PRO A 81 11.57 -0.08 -5.92
CA PRO A 81 12.54 -1.06 -6.40
C PRO A 81 13.33 -1.75 -5.27
N GLN A 82 13.41 -1.14 -4.08
CA GLN A 82 14.10 -1.75 -2.94
C GLN A 82 13.33 -2.91 -2.31
N GLY A 83 12.03 -3.05 -2.55
CA GLY A 83 11.24 -4.18 -2.08
C GLY A 83 11.58 -5.51 -2.77
N TRP A 84 12.24 -5.45 -3.95
CA TRP A 84 12.67 -6.63 -4.71
C TRP A 84 14.16 -6.94 -4.55
N LEU A 85 14.97 -5.95 -4.16
CA LEU A 85 16.38 -6.14 -3.88
C LEU A 85 16.57 -6.76 -2.50
N ARG A 86 17.28 -7.88 -2.46
CA ARG A 86 17.71 -8.46 -1.18
C ARG A 86 18.49 -7.39 -0.40
N PRO A 87 18.14 -7.11 0.86
CA PRO A 87 18.87 -6.13 1.66
C PRO A 87 20.36 -6.45 1.67
N LYS A 88 21.20 -5.44 1.43
CA LYS A 88 22.67 -5.57 1.51
C LYS A 88 23.17 -5.85 2.93
N SER A 89 22.31 -5.69 3.93
CA SER A 89 22.61 -6.08 5.31
C SER A 89 22.84 -7.59 5.39
N LEU A 90 23.83 -7.99 6.18
CA LEU A 90 24.07 -9.39 6.55
C LEU A 90 22.78 -10.06 7.05
N ASN A 91 22.72 -11.38 6.92
CA ASN A 91 21.63 -12.20 7.45
C ASN A 91 21.57 -12.06 8.97
N THR A 92 20.72 -11.17 9.47
CA THR A 92 20.52 -11.02 10.91
C THR A 92 19.53 -12.05 11.42
N ASN A 93 19.73 -12.51 12.67
CA ASN A 93 18.74 -13.34 13.35
C ASN A 93 17.46 -12.51 13.54
N LYS A 94 16.37 -12.95 12.89
CA LYS A 94 15.08 -12.24 12.90
C LYS A 94 14.56 -11.99 14.32
N GLN A 95 14.79 -12.92 15.25
CA GLN A 95 14.34 -12.79 16.64
C GLN A 95 15.14 -11.72 17.38
N PHE A 96 16.46 -11.69 17.19
CA PHE A 96 17.31 -10.65 17.76
C PHE A 96 16.88 -9.27 17.27
N LEU A 97 16.75 -9.10 15.95
CA LEU A 97 16.33 -7.83 15.36
C LEU A 97 14.96 -7.37 15.89
N HIS A 98 13.99 -8.28 15.97
CA HIS A 98 12.66 -7.96 16.48
C HIS A 98 12.70 -7.49 17.95
N ARG A 99 13.46 -8.18 18.81
CA ARG A 99 13.63 -7.79 20.22
C ARG A 99 14.30 -6.42 20.35
N THR A 100 15.35 -6.19 19.58
CA THR A 100 16.07 -4.90 19.57
C THR A 100 15.17 -3.77 19.11
N LEU A 101 14.39 -3.96 18.04
CA LEU A 101 13.43 -2.95 17.56
C LEU A 101 12.32 -2.68 18.58
N ALA A 102 11.79 -3.71 19.24
CA ALA A 102 10.77 -3.54 20.28
C ALA A 102 11.30 -2.76 21.51
N ALA A 103 12.57 -2.96 21.88
CA ALA A 103 13.18 -2.26 23.01
C ALA A 103 13.59 -0.80 22.70
N THR A 104 13.96 -0.52 21.45
CA THR A 104 14.52 0.78 21.03
C THR A 104 13.49 1.74 20.44
N LEU A 105 12.39 1.24 19.87
CA LEU A 105 11.34 2.08 19.31
C LEU A 105 10.35 2.50 20.41
N PRO A 106 9.95 3.78 20.49
CA PRO A 106 8.90 4.20 21.39
C PRO A 106 7.61 3.44 21.07
N GLU A 107 6.89 2.98 22.11
CA GLU A 107 5.67 2.18 21.96
C GLU A 107 4.71 2.83 20.97
N ARG A 108 4.54 2.17 19.81
CA ARG A 108 3.53 2.59 18.84
C ARG A 108 2.18 2.29 19.48
N LYS A 109 1.38 3.33 19.74
CA LYS A 109 0.00 3.21 20.23
C LYS A 109 -0.68 2.02 19.54
N PRO A 110 -1.34 1.11 20.30
CA PRO A 110 -1.94 -0.08 19.73
C PRO A 110 -2.88 0.35 18.60
N ARG A 111 -2.62 -0.15 17.39
CA ARG A 111 -3.59 -0.05 16.29
C ARG A 111 -4.84 -0.76 16.79
N ARG A 112 -5.91 0.01 17.05
CA ARG A 112 -7.24 -0.56 17.32
C ARG A 112 -7.51 -1.56 16.20
N ARG A 113 -7.56 -2.84 16.55
CA ARG A 113 -8.05 -3.86 15.62
C ARG A 113 -9.49 -3.46 15.34
N LYS A 114 -9.80 -3.10 14.08
CA LYS A 114 -11.19 -2.97 13.64
C LYS A 114 -11.76 -4.38 13.78
N THR A 115 -12.56 -4.59 14.81
CA THR A 115 -13.45 -5.75 14.87
C THR A 115 -14.33 -5.68 13.63
N PRO A 116 -14.52 -6.79 12.90
CA PRO A 116 -15.61 -6.87 11.95
C PRO A 116 -16.86 -7.03 12.82
N ASP A 117 -17.53 -5.92 13.11
CA ASP A 117 -18.81 -5.95 13.81
C ASP A 117 -19.89 -6.50 12.85
N GLU A 118 -20.70 -7.40 13.43
CA GLU A 118 -22.09 -7.81 13.12
C GLU A 118 -22.76 -7.34 11.82
#